data_AF-A0A0M3IXN6-F1
#
_entry.id   AF-A0A0M3IXN6-F1
#
_cell.length_a   1.000
_cell.length_b   1.000
_cell.length_c   1.000
_cell.angle_alpha   90.00
_cell.angle_beta   90.00
_cell.angle_gamma   90.00
#
_symmetry.space_group_name_H-M   'P 1'
#
loop_
_entity.id
_entity.type
_entity.pdbx_description
1 polymer ?
#
loop_
_entity_poly.entity_id
_entity_poly.type
_entity_poly.pdbx_seq_one_letter_code
_entity_poly.pdbx_strand_id
1 'polypeptide(L)'
;MDKEINNKPLRICHKAIDILANGETLEYIHDPNGMAIIGDIHGNFVDLVNVLATAGWPEERTLIFLGDYVDRGPNSVEVVLLLLLLKIRYPKRIFLLRGNHETIEVNQEYGLPATVCC
;
A
#
# COMPACT_ATOMS: atom_id res chain seq x y z
N MET A 1 -2.07 28.68 4.38
CA MET A 1 -2.43 27.40 5.00
C MET A 1 -3.45 26.60 4.17
N ASP A 2 -4.06 27.18 3.12
CA ASP A 2 -5.16 26.54 2.37
C ASP A 2 -4.80 25.91 1.02
N LYS A 3 -3.52 25.83 0.66
CA LYS A 3 -3.08 25.19 -0.61
C LYS A 3 -2.92 23.66 -0.49
N GLU A 4 -2.74 23.12 0.72
CA GLU A 4 -2.58 21.68 0.95
C GLU A 4 -3.89 20.90 0.82
N ILE A 5 -5.02 21.52 1.19
CA ILE A 5 -6.33 20.86 1.28
C ILE A 5 -6.88 20.43 -0.11
N ASN A 6 -6.44 21.06 -1.19
CA ASN A 6 -6.88 20.74 -2.55
C ASN A 6 -6.05 19.66 -3.25
N ASN A 7 -4.99 19.15 -2.63
CA ASN A 7 -4.18 18.08 -3.20
C ASN A 7 -4.75 16.71 -2.78
N LYS A 8 -5.55 16.10 -3.67
CA LYS A 8 -6.21 14.81 -3.43
C LYS A 8 -5.24 13.70 -2.99
N PRO A 9 -4.07 13.49 -3.63
CA PRO A 9 -3.03 12.59 -3.15
C PRO A 9 -2.61 12.81 -1.69
N LEU A 10 -2.28 14.04 -1.29
CA LEU A 10 -1.87 14.36 0.08
C LEU A 10 -2.95 13.99 1.12
N ARG A 11 -4.23 14.20 0.78
CA ARG A 11 -5.34 13.81 1.66
C ARG A 11 -5.46 12.29 1.82
N ILE A 12 -5.15 11.53 0.76
CA ILE A 12 -5.12 10.06 0.81
C ILE A 12 -3.99 9.61 1.74
N CYS A 13 -2.79 10.17 1.59
CA CYS A 13 -1.65 9.84 2.45
C CYS A 13 -1.96 10.09 3.93
N HIS A 14 -2.44 11.29 4.29
CA HIS A 14 -2.78 11.60 5.69
C HIS A 14 -3.81 10.62 6.27
N LYS A 15 -4.89 10.34 5.52
CA LYS A 15 -5.93 9.42 5.99
C LYS A 15 -5.42 7.99 6.14
N ALA A 16 -4.52 7.55 5.25
CA ALA A 16 -3.91 6.24 5.36
C ALA A 16 -2.95 6.17 6.55
N ILE A 17 -2.16 7.22 6.81
CA ILE A 17 -1.29 7.34 7.99
C ILE A 17 -2.13 7.19 9.26
N ASP A 18 -3.25 7.91 9.38
CA ASP A 18 -4.13 7.80 10.55
C ASP A 18 -4.62 6.36 10.77
N ILE A 19 -4.93 5.63 9.71
CA ILE A 19 -5.40 4.24 9.80
C ILE A 19 -4.25 3.30 10.18
N LEU A 20 -3.08 3.44 9.55
CA LEU A 20 -1.93 2.57 9.74
C LEU A 20 -1.25 2.80 11.10
N ALA A 21 -1.18 4.05 11.58
CA ALA A 21 -0.61 4.40 12.88
C ALA A 21 -1.41 3.84 14.06
N ASN A 22 -2.70 3.58 13.86
CA ASN A 22 -3.56 2.92 14.84
C ASN A 22 -3.55 1.38 14.73
N GLY A 23 -2.82 0.81 13.77
CA GLY A 23 -2.66 -0.63 13.61
C GLY A 23 -1.64 -1.21 14.60
N GLU A 24 -1.77 -2.50 14.91
CA GLU A 24 -0.77 -3.22 15.71
C GLU A 24 0.39 -3.68 14.84
N THR A 25 1.60 -3.74 15.39
CA THR A 25 2.77 -4.29 14.67
C THR A 25 2.61 -5.76 14.32
N LEU A 26 1.83 -6.51 15.11
CA LEU A 26 1.53 -7.91 14.91
C LEU A 26 0.01 -8.09 14.94
N GLU A 27 -0.58 -8.49 13.81
CA GLU A 27 -2.00 -8.73 13.71
C GLU A 27 -2.31 -10.23 13.54
N TYR A 28 -3.26 -10.74 14.31
CA TYR A 28 -3.79 -12.10 14.16
C TYR A 28 -5.05 -12.06 13.30
N ILE A 29 -4.94 -12.58 12.08
CA ILE A 29 -6.02 -12.51 11.08
C ILE A 29 -6.70 -13.88 10.97
N HIS A 30 -8.02 -13.87 11.12
CA HIS A 30 -8.87 -15.03 10.86
C HIS A 30 -10.01 -14.62 9.92
N ASP A 31 -9.97 -15.08 8.67
CA ASP A 31 -11.03 -14.86 7.68
C ASP A 31 -11.58 -16.21 7.17
N PRO A 32 -12.85 -16.53 7.47
CA PRO A 32 -13.48 -17.76 6.99
C PRO A 32 -13.65 -17.79 5.46
N ASN A 33 -13.58 -16.65 4.77
CA ASN A 33 -13.68 -16.56 3.31
C ASN A 33 -12.32 -16.78 2.61
N GLY A 34 -11.27 -17.06 3.38
CA GLY A 34 -9.92 -17.25 2.88
C GLY A 34 -9.09 -15.97 2.87
N MET A 35 -7.80 -16.15 2.61
CA MET A 35 -6.80 -15.07 2.58
C MET A 35 -5.91 -15.24 1.37
N ALA A 36 -5.47 -14.14 0.77
CA ALA A 36 -4.42 -14.13 -0.24
C ALA A 36 -3.22 -13.35 0.27
N ILE A 37 -2.04 -13.96 0.17
CA ILE A 37 -0.77 -13.35 0.54
C ILE A 37 -0.05 -12.95 -0.75
N ILE A 38 0.33 -11.68 -0.85
CA ILE A 38 0.94 -11.08 -2.04
C ILE A 38 2.34 -10.59 -1.66
N GLY A 39 3.34 -11.05 -2.42
CA GLY A 39 4.72 -10.60 -2.31
C GLY A 39 4.99 -9.31 -3.08
N ASP A 40 6.26 -9.12 -3.45
CA ASP A 40 6.75 -7.88 -4.01
C ASP A 40 6.04 -7.44 -5.30
N ILE A 41 5.86 -6.13 -5.45
CA ILE A 41 5.24 -5.51 -6.62
C ILE A 41 6.25 -4.68 -7.43
N HIS A 42 7.25 -4.06 -6.76
CA HIS A 42 8.33 -3.29 -7.40
C HIS A 42 7.82 -2.29 -8.45
N GLY A 43 6.83 -1.48 -8.08
CA GLY A 43 6.30 -0.40 -8.93
C GLY A 43 5.62 -0.86 -10.24
N ASN A 44 5.30 -2.15 -10.40
CA ASN A 44 4.57 -2.64 -11.57
C ASN A 44 3.04 -2.60 -11.35
N PHE A 45 2.42 -1.53 -11.85
CA PHE A 45 0.99 -1.32 -11.72
C PHE A 45 0.14 -2.37 -12.46
N VAL A 46 0.61 -2.84 -13.62
CA VAL A 46 -0.12 -3.85 -14.41
C VAL A 46 -0.17 -5.18 -13.66
N ASP A 47 0.95 -5.58 -13.07
CA ASP A 47 1.02 -6.79 -12.25
C ASP A 47 0.13 -6.67 -11.02
N LEU A 48 0.10 -5.52 -10.35
CA LEU A 48 -0.82 -5.28 -9.23
C LEU A 48 -2.28 -5.51 -9.62
N VAL A 49 -2.72 -4.97 -10.77
CA VAL A 49 -4.10 -5.16 -11.26
C VAL A 49 -4.38 -6.63 -11.59
N ASN A 50 -3.43 -7.32 -12.23
CA ASN A 50 -3.57 -8.74 -12.56
C ASN A 50 -3.62 -9.62 -11.31
N VAL A 51 -2.82 -9.30 -10.29
CA VAL A 51 -2.83 -9.97 -8.99
C VAL A 51 -4.17 -9.76 -8.31
N LEU A 52 -4.71 -8.54 -8.26
CA LEU A 52 -6.04 -8.29 -7.69
C LEU A 52 -7.15 -9.05 -8.43
N ALA A 53 -7.09 -9.12 -9.75
CA ALA A 53 -8.05 -9.87 -10.55
C ALA A 53 -7.97 -11.39 -10.31
N THR A 54 -6.78 -11.92 -10.02
CA THR A 54 -6.54 -13.37 -9.83
C THR A 54 -6.75 -13.80 -8.38
N ALA A 55 -6.25 -13.02 -7.43
CA ALA A 55 -6.36 -13.30 -6.00
C ALA A 55 -7.78 -13.05 -5.46
N GLY A 56 -8.56 -12.22 -6.15
CA GLY A 56 -9.90 -11.78 -5.73
C GLY A 56 -9.83 -10.40 -5.07
N TRP A 57 -10.91 -9.63 -5.21
CA TRP A 57 -10.98 -8.30 -4.65
C TRP A 57 -11.25 -8.35 -3.12
N PRO A 58 -10.98 -7.27 -2.37
CA PRO A 58 -11.16 -7.24 -0.91
C PRO A 58 -12.60 -7.49 -0.44
N GLU A 59 -13.58 -7.32 -1.32
CA GLU A 59 -14.99 -7.69 -1.09
C GLU A 59 -15.17 -9.20 -0.93
N GLU A 60 -14.32 -10.00 -1.55
CA GLU A 60 -14.40 -11.47 -1.55
C GLU A 60 -13.59 -12.09 -0.41
N ARG A 61 -12.37 -11.59 -0.17
CA ARG A 61 -11.45 -12.16 0.82
C ARG A 61 -10.46 -11.14 1.36
N THR A 62 -9.74 -11.51 2.41
CA THR A 62 -8.66 -10.68 2.96
C THR A 62 -7.39 -10.76 2.12
N LEU A 63 -6.79 -9.61 1.83
CA LEU A 63 -5.51 -9.48 1.11
C LEU A 63 -4.42 -8.99 2.06
N ILE A 64 -3.30 -9.70 2.09
CA ILE A 64 -2.12 -9.41 2.92
C ILE A 64 -0.95 -9.17 1.97
N PHE A 65 -0.45 -7.95 1.93
CA PHE A 65 0.75 -7.60 1.17
C PHE A 65 1.97 -7.59 2.08
N LEU A 66 3.07 -8.17 1.62
CA LEU A 66 4.28 -8.39 2.41
C LEU A 66 5.29 -7.22 2.38
N GLY A 67 5.11 -6.23 1.51
CA GLY A 67 6.04 -5.10 1.35
C GLY A 67 6.58 -4.98 -0.07
N ASP A 68 7.62 -4.15 -0.26
CA ASP A 68 8.32 -3.94 -1.53
C ASP A 68 7.37 -3.54 -2.68
N TYR A 69 6.63 -2.47 -2.38
CA TYR A 69 5.65 -1.87 -3.29
C TYR A 69 6.32 -0.97 -4.33
N VAL A 70 7.41 -0.33 -3.92
CA VAL A 70 8.13 0.70 -4.67
C VAL A 70 9.42 0.14 -5.27
N ASP A 71 10.13 0.99 -6.01
CA ASP A 71 11.41 0.72 -6.71
C ASP A 71 11.31 -0.14 -7.96
N ARG A 72 12.29 0.03 -8.86
CA ARG A 72 12.50 -0.66 -10.16
C ARG A 72 11.44 -0.47 -11.25
N GLY A 73 10.17 -0.35 -10.90
CA GLY A 73 9.06 -0.10 -11.83
C GLY A 73 8.78 1.39 -12.07
N PRO A 74 8.18 1.75 -13.22
CA PRO A 74 7.89 3.15 -13.55
C PRO A 74 6.65 3.72 -12.84
N ASN A 75 5.81 2.88 -12.20
CA ASN A 75 4.49 3.26 -11.68
C ASN A 75 4.35 3.11 -10.15
N SER A 76 5.44 3.33 -9.40
CA SER A 76 5.46 3.21 -7.95
C SER A 76 4.44 4.12 -7.25
N VAL A 77 4.20 5.32 -7.78
CA VAL A 77 3.22 6.27 -7.22
C VAL A 77 1.80 5.73 -7.36
N GLU A 78 1.44 5.22 -8.54
CA GLU A 78 0.13 4.64 -8.80
C GLU A 78 -0.12 3.38 -7.98
N VAL A 79 0.90 2.52 -7.83
CA VAL A 79 0.86 1.34 -6.96
C VAL A 79 0.56 1.74 -5.52
N VAL A 80 1.34 2.66 -4.94
CA VAL A 80 1.14 3.10 -3.56
C VAL A 80 -0.23 3.76 -3.40
N LEU A 81 -0.62 4.68 -4.29
CA LEU A 81 -1.93 5.35 -4.19
C LEU A 81 -3.10 4.37 -4.23
N LEU A 82 -3.06 3.36 -5.09
CA LEU A 82 -4.10 2.33 -5.15
C LEU A 82 -4.14 1.51 -3.85
N LEU A 83 -3.00 1.06 -3.34
CA LEU A 83 -2.93 0.30 -2.09
C LEU A 83 -3.44 1.11 -0.89
N LEU A 84 -3.09 2.40 -0.79
CA LEU A 84 -3.58 3.28 0.25
C LEU A 84 -5.10 3.49 0.15
N LEU A 85 -5.63 3.68 -1.07
CA LEU A 85 -7.08 3.79 -1.29
C LEU A 85 -7.82 2.51 -0.88
N LEU A 86 -7.28 1.35 -1.22
CA LEU A 86 -7.84 0.06 -0.81
C LEU A 86 -7.79 -0.12 0.71
N LYS A 87 -6.68 0.24 1.37
CA LYS A 87 -6.59 0.21 2.84
C LYS A 87 -7.61 1.16 3.49
N ILE A 88 -7.78 2.36 2.96
CA ILE A 88 -8.78 3.31 3.46
C ILE A 88 -10.20 2.77 3.29
N ARG A 89 -10.49 2.14 2.15
CA ARG A 89 -11.83 1.62 1.83
C ARG A 89 -12.17 0.32 2.57
N TYR A 90 -11.16 -0.52 2.81
CA TYR A 90 -11.26 -1.86 3.38
C TYR A 90 -10.25 -2.08 4.52
N PRO A 91 -10.30 -1.28 5.61
CA PRO A 91 -9.25 -1.27 6.62
C PRO A 91 -9.06 -2.61 7.36
N LYS A 92 -10.11 -3.44 7.42
CA LYS A 92 -10.12 -4.76 8.08
C LYS A 92 -9.86 -5.94 7.13
N ARG A 93 -9.64 -5.68 5.84
CA ARG A 93 -9.44 -6.72 4.81
C ARG A 93 -8.21 -6.49 3.94
N ILE A 94 -7.61 -5.31 4.02
CA ILE A 94 -6.33 -5.00 3.39
C ILE A 94 -5.30 -4.80 4.49
N PHE A 95 -4.27 -5.64 4.48
CA PHE A 95 -3.12 -5.56 5.37
C PHE A 95 -1.89 -5.25 4.54
N LEU A 96 -1.20 -4.17 4.91
CA LEU A 96 0.01 -3.70 4.22
C LEU A 96 1.16 -3.80 5.22
N LEU A 97 2.05 -4.76 5.02
CA LEU A 97 3.29 -4.87 5.79
C LEU A 97 4.36 -3.97 5.18
N ARG A 98 5.37 -3.65 5.98
CA ARG A 98 6.50 -2.84 5.55
C ARG A 98 7.63 -3.75 5.06
N GLY A 99 8.04 -3.59 3.81
CA GLY A 99 9.26 -4.18 3.26
C GLY A 99 10.48 -3.29 3.52
N ASN A 100 11.65 -3.73 3.09
CA ASN A 100 12.89 -2.96 3.26
C ASN A 100 12.92 -1.73 2.34
N HIS A 101 12.22 -1.78 1.20
CA HIS A 101 12.13 -0.67 0.26
C HIS A 101 11.22 0.48 0.73
N GLU A 102 10.46 0.30 1.82
CA GLU A 102 9.66 1.36 2.45
C GLU A 102 10.40 2.08 3.60
N THR A 103 11.73 2.01 3.63
CA THR A 103 12.58 2.80 4.53
C THR A 103 13.16 4.02 3.83
N ILE A 104 13.44 5.08 4.60
CA ILE A 104 14.04 6.32 4.07
C ILE A 104 15.44 6.01 3.50
N GLU A 105 16.18 5.13 4.17
CA GLU A 105 17.53 4.71 3.79
C GLU A 105 17.56 4.04 2.41
N VAL A 106 16.65 3.10 2.14
CA VAL A 106 16.59 2.39 0.86
C VAL A 106 15.98 3.26 -0.25
N ASN A 107 14.96 4.08 0.04
CA ASN A 107 14.39 5.00 -0.95
C ASN A 107 15.40 6.07 -1.40
N GLN A 108 16.28 6.53 -0.50
CA GLN A 108 17.33 7.48 -0.85
C GLN A 108 18.39 6.88 -1.79
N GLU A 109 18.62 5.57 -1.71
CA GLU A 109 19.65 4.87 -2.48
C GLU A 109 19.10 4.27 -3.79
N TYR A 110 17.85 3.79 -3.83
CA TYR A 110 17.28 3.02 -4.95
C TYR A 110 15.87 3.41 -5.40
N GLY A 111 15.21 4.38 -4.73
CA GLY A 111 13.77 4.60 -4.87
C GLY A 111 13.29 5.97 -5.31
N LEU A 112 12.08 6.33 -4.86
CA LEU A 112 11.41 7.59 -5.19
C LEU A 112 12.28 8.79 -4.77
N PRO A 113 12.33 9.89 -5.55
CA PRO A 113 13.03 11.10 -5.13
C PRO A 113 12.56 11.51 -3.73
N ALA A 114 13.48 11.96 -2.87
CA ALA A 114 13.25 12.33 -1.46
C ALA A 114 12.07 13.33 -1.21
N THR A 115 11.43 13.81 -2.27
CA THR A 115 10.24 14.66 -2.29
C THR A 115 8.91 13.90 -2.07
N VAL A 116 8.89 12.55 -2.11
CA VAL A 116 7.65 11.75 -2.05
C VAL A 116 7.52 10.91 -0.76
N CYS A 117 8.59 10.73 0.02
CA CYS A 117 8.46 10.17 1.36
C CYS A 117 7.85 11.23 2.29
N CYS A 118 6.59 11.03 2.68
CA CYS A 118 5.98 11.71 3.81
C CYS A 118 6.58 11.22 5.13
#